data_AF-A0A8T5MBU4-F1
#
_entry.id   AF-A0A8T5MBU4-F1
#
_cell.length_a   1.000
_cell.length_b   1.000
_cell.length_c   1.000
_cell.angle_alpha   90.00
_cell.angle_beta   90.00
_cell.angle_gamma   90.00
#
_symmetry.space_group_name_H-M   'P 1'
#
loop_
_entity.id
_entity.type
_entity.pdbx_description
1 polymer ?
#
loop_
_entity_poly.entity_id
_entity_poly.type
_entity_poly.pdbx_seq_one_letter_code
_entity_poly.pdbx_strand_id
1 'polypeptide(L)'
;MLSNKEKDSKRVIREKASYRLAMNIRLIAVSFIVFIFILTTRPEILTEKLIFSFQLILAIPFILMSCMSLSKMGYSKRSDKWKGFSWFNFVIGYAFLLNAIGILIAIYVNLLLAVLFFSAIWILQIAYSILEVSYDKFAKWESVLKDGFFILLQIILGLLPALGVF
;
A
#
# COMPACT_ATOMS: atom_id res chain seq x y z
N MET A 1 23.22 27.05 15.26
CA MET A 1 21.77 27.25 15.50
C MET A 1 21.03 26.99 14.20
N LEU A 2 20.02 26.12 14.18
CA LEU A 2 19.18 25.92 12.99
C LEU A 2 18.35 27.19 12.74
N SER A 3 18.21 27.58 11.48
CA SER A 3 17.33 28.68 11.06
C SER A 3 15.87 28.38 11.42
N ASN A 4 15.05 29.39 11.73
CA ASN A 4 13.61 29.19 11.97
C ASN A 4 12.92 28.44 10.81
N LYS A 5 13.36 28.69 9.57
CA LYS A 5 12.86 27.99 8.37
C LYS A 5 13.17 26.48 8.38
N GLU A 6 14.31 26.08 8.93
CA GLU A 6 14.68 24.65 9.05
C GLU A 6 13.91 23.95 10.18
N LYS A 7 13.60 24.67 11.27
CA LYS A 7 12.79 24.15 12.37
C LYS A 7 11.35 23.89 11.91
N ASP A 8 10.77 24.83 11.16
CA ASP A 8 9.42 24.69 10.62
C ASP A 8 9.31 23.56 9.59
N SER A 9 10.29 23.45 8.69
CA SER A 9 10.35 22.33 7.74
C SER A 9 10.41 20.97 8.43
N LYS A 10 11.24 20.82 9.47
CA LYS A 10 11.33 19.58 10.26
C LYS A 10 10.03 19.27 11.00
N ARG A 11 9.32 20.28 11.49
CA ARG A 11 8.03 20.12 12.16
C ARG A 11 6.98 19.55 11.19
N VAL A 12 6.84 20.15 10.00
CA VAL A 12 5.88 19.69 8.98
C VAL A 12 6.18 18.26 8.54
N ILE A 13 7.45 17.89 8.35
CA ILE A 13 7.86 16.52 8.01
C ILE A 13 7.45 15.54 9.11
N ARG A 14 7.66 15.91 10.38
CA ARG A 14 7.33 15.06 11.53
C ARG A 14 5.83 14.85 11.68
N GLU A 15 5.03 15.90 11.49
CA GLU A 15 3.57 15.81 11.54
C GLU A 15 3.05 14.89 10.41
N LYS A 16 3.50 15.09 9.17
CA LYS A 16 3.12 14.21 8.04
C LYS A 16 3.53 12.75 8.27
N ALA A 17 4.72 12.51 8.83
CA ALA A 17 5.18 11.17 9.16
C ALA A 17 4.32 10.51 10.24
N SER A 18 3.89 11.27 11.26
CA SER A 18 3.01 10.77 12.33
C SER A 18 1.63 10.37 11.80
N TYR A 19 1.01 11.17 10.93
CA TYR A 19 -0.25 10.81 10.30
C TYR A 19 -0.14 9.53 9.45
N ARG A 20 0.93 9.40 8.66
CA ARG A 20 1.18 8.19 7.85
C ARG A 20 1.41 6.96 8.73
N LEU A 21 2.13 7.11 9.83
CA LEU A 21 2.35 6.04 10.79
C LEU A 21 1.02 5.54 11.36
N ALA A 22 0.14 6.45 11.80
CA ALA A 22 -1.18 6.09 12.31
C ALA A 22 -2.03 5.36 11.27
N MET A 23 -2.00 5.80 10.01
CA MET A 23 -2.69 5.13 8.90
C MET A 23 -2.14 3.71 8.68
N ASN A 24 -0.81 3.55 8.65
CA ASN A 24 -0.18 2.25 8.45
C ASN A 24 -0.50 1.27 9.59
N ILE A 25 -0.55 1.74 10.84
CA ILE A 25 -0.94 0.91 12.00
C ILE A 25 -2.38 0.40 11.82
N ARG A 26 -3.30 1.25 11.35
CA ARG A 26 -4.68 0.81 11.06
C ARG A 26 -4.72 -0.25 9.96
N LEU A 27 -3.93 -0.08 8.91
CA LEU A 27 -3.85 -1.07 7.82
C LEU A 27 -3.26 -2.40 8.31
N ILE A 28 -2.27 -2.38 9.20
CA ILE A 28 -1.76 -3.61 9.85
C ILE A 28 -2.89 -4.31 10.62
N ALA A 29 -3.68 -3.57 11.39
CA ALA A 29 -4.82 -4.14 12.10
C ALA A 29 -5.85 -4.75 11.13
N VAL A 30 -6.17 -4.06 10.02
CA VAL A 30 -7.04 -4.60 8.96
C VAL A 30 -6.46 -5.89 8.38
N SER A 31 -5.17 -5.93 8.05
CA SER A 31 -4.50 -7.14 7.54
C SER A 31 -4.60 -8.30 8.52
N PHE A 32 -4.39 -8.08 9.83
CA PHE A 32 -4.57 -9.11 10.85
C PHE A 32 -6.01 -9.57 10.98
N ILE A 33 -6.98 -8.65 10.94
CA ILE A 33 -8.41 -8.99 10.98
C ILE A 33 -8.77 -9.88 9.79
N VAL A 34 -8.36 -9.51 8.58
CA VAL A 34 -8.61 -10.33 7.37
C VAL A 34 -7.92 -11.69 7.50
N PHE A 35 -6.67 -11.74 7.96
CA PHE A 35 -5.95 -12.98 8.17
C PHE A 35 -6.63 -13.91 9.18
N ILE A 36 -7.01 -13.40 10.35
CA ILE A 36 -7.71 -14.16 11.38
C ILE A 36 -9.10 -14.59 10.89
N PHE A 37 -9.81 -13.72 10.18
CA PHE A 37 -11.11 -14.05 9.61
C PHE A 37 -11.02 -15.24 8.64
N ILE A 38 -10.02 -15.26 7.76
CA ILE A 38 -9.82 -16.38 6.83
C ILE A 38 -9.39 -17.65 7.57
N LEU A 39 -8.45 -17.53 8.51
CA LEU A 39 -7.98 -18.66 9.32
C LEU A 39 -9.12 -19.33 10.10
N THR A 40 -10.12 -18.56 10.53
CA THR A 40 -11.26 -19.05 11.30
C THR A 40 -12.44 -19.52 10.46
N THR A 41 -12.65 -18.94 9.27
CA THR A 41 -13.81 -19.26 8.42
C THR A 41 -13.54 -20.33 7.38
N ARG A 42 -12.40 -20.27 6.68
CA ARG A 42 -11.97 -21.24 5.65
C ARG A 42 -10.44 -21.27 5.53
N PRO A 43 -9.73 -21.94 6.44
CA PRO A 43 -8.27 -22.02 6.41
C PRO A 43 -7.73 -22.69 5.14
N GLU A 44 -8.53 -23.51 4.44
CA GLU A 44 -8.14 -24.22 3.22
C GLU A 44 -7.76 -23.26 2.08
N ILE A 45 -8.35 -22.06 2.05
CA ILE A 45 -7.99 -21.02 1.07
C ILE A 45 -6.53 -20.61 1.21
N LEU A 46 -5.99 -20.62 2.43
CA LEU A 46 -4.60 -20.28 2.67
C LEU A 46 -3.65 -21.32 2.07
N THR A 47 -4.10 -22.57 1.91
CA THR A 47 -3.32 -23.64 1.29
C THR A 47 -3.55 -23.76 -0.22
N GLU A 48 -4.79 -23.56 -0.68
CA GLU A 48 -5.17 -23.74 -2.09
C GLU A 48 -4.76 -22.55 -2.98
N LYS A 49 -4.74 -21.34 -2.44
CA LYS A 49 -4.47 -20.10 -3.18
C LYS A 49 -3.17 -19.46 -2.73
N LEU A 50 -2.04 -20.11 -3.03
CA LEU A 50 -0.70 -19.69 -2.58
C LEU A 50 -0.38 -18.21 -2.86
N ILE A 51 -0.74 -17.70 -4.05
CA ILE A 51 -0.51 -16.29 -4.42
C ILE A 51 -1.28 -15.34 -3.49
N PHE A 52 -2.52 -15.68 -3.13
CA PHE A 52 -3.32 -14.92 -2.17
C PHE A 52 -2.69 -14.97 -0.77
N SER A 53 -2.34 -16.16 -0.30
CA SER A 53 -1.77 -16.37 1.04
C SER A 53 -0.46 -15.62 1.23
N PHE A 54 0.42 -15.70 0.23
CA PHE A 54 1.69 -14.99 0.22
C PHE A 54 1.49 -13.48 0.33
N GLN A 55 0.54 -12.92 -0.43
CA GLN A 55 0.24 -11.49 -0.40
C GLN A 55 -0.31 -11.07 0.97
N LEU A 56 -1.27 -11.80 1.51
CA LEU A 56 -1.85 -11.49 2.80
C LEU A 56 -0.82 -11.56 3.94
N ILE A 57 0.01 -12.62 3.95
CA ILE A 57 1.06 -12.82 4.95
C ILE A 57 2.13 -11.73 4.84
N LEU A 58 2.56 -11.38 3.62
CA LEU A 58 3.61 -10.38 3.41
C LEU A 58 3.11 -8.93 3.52
N ALA A 59 1.83 -8.66 3.33
CA ALA A 59 1.28 -7.32 3.53
C ALA A 59 1.61 -6.79 4.94
N ILE A 60 1.52 -7.64 5.96
CA ILE A 60 1.80 -7.30 7.36
C ILE A 60 3.25 -6.82 7.57
N PRO A 61 4.31 -7.63 7.29
CA PRO A 61 5.69 -7.21 7.48
C PRO A 61 6.06 -6.02 6.60
N PHE A 62 5.54 -5.92 5.36
CA PHE A 62 5.79 -4.75 4.52
C PHE A 62 5.23 -3.46 5.14
N ILE A 63 3.98 -3.45 5.58
CA ILE A 63 3.39 -2.25 6.20
C ILE A 63 4.10 -1.95 7.55
N LEU A 64 4.49 -2.98 8.31
CA LEU A 64 5.27 -2.82 9.54
C LEU A 64 6.65 -2.20 9.29
N MET A 65 7.37 -2.67 8.27
CA MET A 65 8.66 -2.10 7.88
C MET A 65 8.52 -0.65 7.40
N SER A 66 7.39 -0.31 6.76
CA SER A 66 7.07 1.09 6.47
C SER A 66 6.90 1.93 7.75
N CYS A 67 6.19 1.42 8.76
CA CYS A 67 6.05 2.08 10.07
C CYS A 67 7.41 2.32 10.74
N MET A 68 8.26 1.29 10.76
CA MET A 68 9.61 1.37 11.33
C MET A 68 10.47 2.40 10.60
N SER A 69 10.34 2.50 9.28
CA SER A 69 11.07 3.47 8.48
C SER A 69 10.59 4.91 8.74
N LEU A 70 9.27 5.13 8.89
CA LEU A 70 8.70 6.43 9.25
C LEU A 70 9.17 6.89 10.64
N SER A 71 9.26 5.99 11.62
CA SER A 71 9.74 6.34 12.95
C SER A 71 11.20 6.80 12.93
N LYS A 72 12.05 6.25 12.04
CA LYS A 72 13.45 6.66 11.87
C LYS A 72 13.61 8.02 11.17
N MET A 73 12.63 8.48 10.38
CA MET A 73 12.70 9.81 9.74
C MET A 73 12.75 10.96 10.76
N GLY A 74 12.17 10.80 11.94
CA GLY A 74 12.16 11.85 12.97
C GLY A 74 13.52 12.10 13.65
N TYR A 75 14.46 11.16 13.54
CA TYR A 75 15.71 11.17 14.31
C TYR A 75 16.98 11.04 13.44
N SER A 76 16.86 10.62 12.19
CA SER A 76 18.02 10.39 11.31
C SER A 76 18.38 11.62 10.48
N LYS A 77 19.69 11.91 10.37
CA LYS A 77 20.20 12.90 9.39
C LYS A 77 19.96 12.47 7.93
N ARG A 78 19.67 11.19 7.66
CA ARG A 78 19.44 10.62 6.31
C ARG A 78 17.95 10.40 6.03
N SER A 79 17.13 11.45 6.21
CA SER A 79 15.67 11.37 6.09
C SER A 79 15.18 10.83 4.73
N ASP A 80 15.87 11.16 3.63
CA ASP A 80 15.40 10.83 2.28
C ASP A 80 15.45 9.33 1.97
N LYS A 81 16.49 8.63 2.44
CA LYS A 81 16.60 7.16 2.26
C LYS A 81 15.47 6.44 3.01
N TRP A 82 15.17 6.87 4.23
CA TRP A 82 14.08 6.31 5.02
C TRP A 82 12.71 6.63 4.43
N LYS A 83 12.54 7.81 3.82
CA LYS A 83 11.32 8.20 3.10
C LYS A 83 11.08 7.27 1.90
N GLY A 84 12.11 7.03 1.07
CA GLY A 84 12.02 6.14 -0.08
C GLY A 84 11.72 4.69 0.33
N PHE A 85 12.44 4.18 1.34
CA PHE A 85 12.24 2.82 1.84
C PHE A 85 10.85 2.64 2.49
N SER A 86 10.39 3.63 3.28
CA SER A 86 9.03 3.65 3.83
C SER A 86 7.98 3.59 2.73
N TRP A 87 8.14 4.41 1.69
CA TRP A 87 7.22 4.46 0.56
C TRP A 87 7.18 3.12 -0.19
N PHE A 88 8.33 2.53 -0.51
CA PHE A 88 8.41 1.26 -1.22
C PHE A 88 7.70 0.12 -0.47
N ASN A 89 8.04 -0.05 0.81
CA ASN A 89 7.41 -1.06 1.67
C ASN A 89 5.90 -0.82 1.81
N PHE A 90 5.47 0.45 1.92
CA PHE A 90 4.05 0.78 1.99
C PHE A 90 3.31 0.39 0.72
N VAL A 91 3.83 0.77 -0.46
CA VAL A 91 3.18 0.51 -1.75
C VAL A 91 3.02 -0.99 -1.99
N ILE A 92 4.04 -1.80 -1.73
CA ILE A 92 3.95 -3.26 -1.89
C ILE A 92 2.96 -3.84 -0.87
N GLY A 93 3.09 -3.50 0.41
CA GLY A 93 2.23 -4.06 1.44
C GLY A 93 0.76 -3.67 1.26
N TYR A 94 0.50 -2.42 0.87
CA TYR A 94 -0.84 -1.94 0.56
C TYR A 94 -1.41 -2.59 -0.71
N ALA A 95 -0.59 -2.74 -1.76
CA ALA A 95 -1.00 -3.45 -2.97
C ALA A 95 -1.39 -4.90 -2.66
N PHE A 96 -0.58 -5.61 -1.88
CA PHE A 96 -0.87 -6.98 -1.48
C PHE A 96 -2.14 -7.10 -0.65
N LEU A 97 -2.39 -6.16 0.27
CA LEU A 97 -3.63 -6.14 1.04
C LEU A 97 -4.86 -5.93 0.15
N LEU A 98 -4.81 -4.96 -0.76
CA LEU A 98 -5.91 -4.71 -1.70
C LEU A 98 -6.13 -5.88 -2.66
N ASN A 99 -5.07 -6.49 -3.15
CA ASN A 99 -5.16 -7.71 -3.97
C ASN A 99 -5.83 -8.84 -3.19
N ALA A 100 -5.42 -9.06 -1.94
CA ALA A 100 -6.02 -10.07 -1.09
C ALA A 100 -7.53 -9.81 -0.92
N ILE A 101 -7.94 -8.56 -0.65
CA ILE A 101 -9.35 -8.17 -0.56
C ILE A 101 -10.09 -8.41 -1.88
N GLY A 102 -9.53 -7.99 -3.02
CA GLY A 102 -10.16 -8.18 -4.33
C GLY A 102 -10.33 -9.65 -4.71
N ILE A 103 -9.34 -10.49 -4.42
CA ILE A 103 -9.42 -11.95 -4.61
C ILE A 103 -10.51 -12.55 -3.71
N LEU A 104 -10.61 -12.11 -2.45
CA LEU A 104 -11.67 -12.56 -1.56
C LEU A 104 -13.07 -12.18 -2.07
N ILE A 105 -13.24 -10.96 -2.60
CA ILE A 105 -14.50 -10.55 -3.23
C ILE A 105 -14.84 -11.47 -4.42
N ALA A 106 -13.85 -11.82 -5.24
CA ALA A 106 -14.07 -12.72 -6.37
C ALA A 106 -14.48 -14.13 -5.93
N ILE A 107 -13.84 -14.66 -4.88
CA ILE A 107 -14.10 -16.02 -4.35
C ILE A 107 -15.47 -16.10 -3.67
N TYR A 108 -15.81 -15.12 -2.82
CA TYR A 108 -16.95 -15.21 -1.92
C TYR A 108 -18.20 -14.48 -2.37
N VAL A 109 -18.07 -13.49 -3.25
CA VAL A 109 -19.20 -12.66 -3.69
C VAL A 109 -19.47 -12.86 -5.16
N ASN A 110 -18.67 -12.27 -6.04
CA ASN A 110 -18.61 -12.54 -7.47
C ASN A 110 -17.43 -11.82 -8.13
N LEU A 111 -17.06 -12.27 -9.34
CA LEU A 111 -15.97 -11.67 -10.11
C LEU A 111 -16.26 -10.21 -10.52
N LEU A 112 -17.50 -9.88 -10.86
CA LEU A 112 -17.87 -8.53 -11.31
C LEU A 112 -17.56 -7.47 -10.25
N LEU A 113 -17.89 -7.73 -8.98
CA LEU A 113 -17.61 -6.82 -7.88
C LEU A 113 -16.11 -6.70 -7.60
N ALA A 114 -15.33 -7.77 -7.80
CA ALA A 114 -13.87 -7.69 -7.69
C ALA A 114 -13.28 -6.79 -8.78
N VAL A 115 -13.75 -6.92 -10.04
CA VAL A 115 -13.33 -6.04 -11.15
C VAL A 115 -13.69 -4.59 -10.86
N LEU A 116 -14.91 -4.33 -10.36
CA LEU A 116 -15.34 -2.98 -9.98
C LEU A 116 -14.49 -2.42 -8.84
N PHE A 117 -14.15 -3.25 -7.84
CA PHE A 117 -13.28 -2.87 -6.74
C PHE A 117 -11.89 -2.45 -7.23
N PHE A 118 -11.21 -3.27 -8.04
CA PHE A 118 -9.91 -2.92 -8.61
C PHE A 118 -10.00 -1.68 -9.50
N SER A 119 -11.02 -1.58 -10.35
CA SER A 119 -11.23 -0.44 -11.24
C SER A 119 -11.42 0.86 -10.46
N ALA A 120 -12.18 0.82 -9.37
CA ALA A 120 -12.38 1.98 -8.49
C ALA A 120 -11.04 2.44 -7.86
N ILE A 121 -10.21 1.49 -7.40
CA ILE A 121 -8.87 1.80 -6.87
C ILE A 121 -8.00 2.46 -7.95
N TRP A 122 -7.98 1.92 -9.17
CA TRP A 122 -7.19 2.48 -10.26
C TRP A 122 -7.66 3.88 -10.66
N ILE A 123 -8.97 4.11 -10.75
CA ILE A 123 -9.54 5.43 -11.04
C ILE A 123 -9.11 6.44 -9.99
N LEU A 124 -9.20 6.08 -8.70
CA LEU A 124 -8.77 6.95 -7.60
C LEU A 124 -7.27 7.23 -7.66
N GLN A 125 -6.45 6.22 -7.97
CA GLN A 125 -4.99 6.38 -8.10
C GLN A 125 -4.64 7.31 -9.26
N ILE A 126 -5.25 7.11 -10.43
CA ILE A 126 -5.06 7.92 -11.63
C ILE A 126 -5.51 9.37 -11.35
N ALA A 127 -6.67 9.56 -10.71
CA ALA A 127 -7.16 10.88 -10.34
C ALA A 127 -6.18 11.61 -9.40
N TYR A 128 -5.66 10.91 -8.39
CA TYR A 128 -4.63 11.45 -7.50
C TYR A 128 -3.35 11.83 -8.25
N SER A 129 -2.88 10.96 -9.15
CA SER A 129 -1.71 11.20 -10.01
C SER A 129 -1.88 12.46 -10.86
N ILE A 130 -3.04 12.62 -11.51
CA ILE A 130 -3.36 13.78 -12.34
C ILE A 130 -3.31 15.07 -11.50
N LEU A 131 -3.87 15.03 -10.29
CA LEU A 131 -3.81 16.17 -9.37
C LEU A 131 -2.35 16.48 -9.00
N GLU A 132 -1.55 15.50 -8.59
CA GLU A 132 -0.14 15.70 -8.23
C GLU A 132 0.68 16.30 -9.39
N VAL A 133 0.52 15.76 -10.58
CA VAL A 133 1.14 16.23 -11.82
C VAL A 133 0.73 17.66 -12.19
N SER A 134 -0.51 18.05 -11.85
CA SER A 134 -1.00 19.41 -12.11
C SER A 134 -0.29 20.47 -11.25
N TYR A 135 0.13 20.10 -10.03
CA TYR A 135 0.81 21.01 -9.11
C TYR A 135 2.33 21.05 -9.27
N ASP A 136 2.98 19.95 -9.68
CA ASP A 136 4.44 19.90 -9.86
C ASP A 136 4.83 19.25 -11.20
N LYS A 137 5.25 20.08 -12.16
CA LYS A 137 5.62 19.62 -13.51
C LYS A 137 6.92 18.81 -13.55
N PHE A 138 7.81 18.96 -12.56
CA PHE A 138 9.08 18.22 -12.50
C PHE A 138 8.92 16.83 -11.85
N ALA A 139 7.88 16.63 -11.03
CA ALA A 139 7.55 15.34 -10.41
C ALA A 139 6.85 14.34 -11.35
N LYS A 140 6.60 14.71 -12.62
CA LYS A 140 5.77 13.96 -13.57
C LYS A 140 6.20 12.51 -13.77
N TRP A 141 7.48 12.27 -14.05
CA TRP A 141 7.92 10.94 -14.43
C TRP A 141 7.97 9.97 -13.23
N GLU A 142 8.41 10.46 -12.07
CA GLU A 142 8.48 9.64 -10.87
C GLU A 142 7.09 9.25 -10.37
N SER A 143 6.11 10.17 -10.37
CA SER A 143 4.73 9.87 -9.94
C SER A 143 4.07 8.84 -10.88
N VAL A 144 4.17 9.03 -12.20
CA VAL A 144 3.61 8.09 -13.18
C VAL A 144 4.22 6.70 -13.08
N LEU A 145 5.54 6.58 -12.88
CA LEU A 145 6.19 5.28 -12.69
C LEU A 145 5.72 4.57 -11.42
N LYS A 146 5.50 5.31 -10.33
CA LYS A 146 5.04 4.76 -9.05
C LYS A 146 3.61 4.23 -9.15
N ASP A 147 2.73 5.00 -9.78
CA ASP A 147 1.33 4.63 -9.96
C ASP A 147 1.20 3.49 -10.97
N GLY A 148 1.98 3.55 -12.06
CA GLY A 148 2.09 2.47 -13.03
C GLY A 148 2.57 1.17 -12.37
N PHE A 149 3.61 1.23 -11.53
CA PHE A 149 4.08 0.07 -10.75
C PHE A 149 2.99 -0.48 -9.83
N PHE A 150 2.28 0.38 -9.09
CA PHE A 150 1.20 -0.03 -8.21
C PHE A 150 0.05 -0.71 -8.98
N ILE A 151 -0.43 -0.10 -10.08
CA ILE A 151 -1.48 -0.66 -10.93
C ILE A 151 -1.01 -1.99 -11.54
N LEU A 152 0.23 -2.07 -12.01
CA LEU A 152 0.80 -3.28 -12.57
C LEU A 152 0.81 -4.42 -11.53
N LEU A 153 1.20 -4.13 -10.29
CA LEU A 153 1.11 -5.09 -9.18
C LEU A 153 -0.34 -5.53 -8.93
N GLN A 154 -1.31 -4.62 -9.01
CA GLN A 154 -2.73 -4.97 -8.86
C GLN A 154 -3.23 -5.87 -10.00
N ILE A 155 -2.84 -5.60 -11.24
CA ILE A 155 -3.25 -6.40 -12.39
C ILE A 155 -2.64 -7.81 -12.31
N ILE A 156 -1.32 -7.90 -12.16
CA ILE A 156 -0.59 -9.17 -12.22
C ILE A 156 -0.88 -10.05 -10.99
N LEU A 157 -0.89 -9.47 -9.79
CA LEU A 157 -1.01 -10.24 -8.55
C LEU A 157 -2.41 -10.21 -7.95
N GLY A 158 -3.30 -9.34 -8.42
CA GLY A 158 -4.68 -9.22 -7.95
C GLY A 158 -5.69 -9.71 -8.98
N LEU A 159 -5.87 -8.95 -10.05
CA LEU A 159 -6.92 -9.19 -11.03
C LEU A 159 -6.74 -10.51 -11.79
N LEU A 160 -5.54 -10.81 -12.30
CA LEU A 160 -5.29 -12.06 -13.02
C LEU A 160 -5.55 -13.30 -12.14
N PRO A 161 -5.02 -13.38 -10.90
CA PRO A 161 -5.38 -14.47 -9.98
C PRO A 161 -6.87 -14.53 -9.65
N ALA A 162 -7.55 -13.38 -9.53
CA ALA A 162 -8.99 -13.33 -9.31
C ALA A 162 -9.80 -13.88 -10.51
N LEU A 163 -9.26 -13.75 -11.73
CA LEU A 163 -9.81 -14.36 -12.95
C LEU A 163 -9.48 -15.86 -13.09
N GLY A 164 -8.65 -16.41 -12.20
CA GLY A 164 -8.16 -17.78 -12.29
C GLY A 164 -7.01 -17.98 -13.29
N VAL A 165 -6.36 -16.88 -13.70
CA VAL A 165 -5.14 -16.93 -14.54
C VAL A 165 -3.93 -16.94 -13.60
N PHE A 166 -3.11 -17.99 -13.69
CA PHE A 166 -1.91 -18.19 -12.87
C PHE A 166 -0.65 -18.16 -13.74
#